data_AF-A0AAP0BXB4-F1
#
_entry.id   AF-A0AAP0BXB4-F1
#
_cell.length_a   1.000
_cell.length_b   1.000
_cell.length_c   1.000
_cell.angle_alpha   90.00
_cell.angle_beta   90.00
_cell.angle_gamma   90.00
#
_symmetry.space_group_name_H-M   'P 1'
#
loop_
_entity.id
_entity.type
_entity.pdbx_description
1 polymer ?
#
loop_
_entity_poly.entity_id
_entity_poly.type
_entity_poly.pdbx_seq_one_letter_code
_entity_poly.pdbx_strand_id
1 'polypeptide(L)'
;MAAVAGAAFVILRAAGRTVKLYVDIANGSIALQNVRLGSGYPMLNTEEQDLAASLPFSYTPFVESVKKRGVELSEVVCTTFTQWK
;
A
#
# COMPACT_ATOMS: atom_id res chain seq x y z
N MET A 1 18.38 -4.10 -24.12
CA MET A 1 17.09 -4.80 -23.87
C MET A 1 16.10 -4.19 -24.84
N ALA A 2 15.60 -4.95 -25.81
CA ALA A 2 14.67 -4.40 -26.81
C ALA A 2 13.33 -4.10 -26.12
N ALA A 3 12.77 -2.92 -26.39
CA ALA A 3 11.45 -2.56 -25.92
C ALA A 3 10.43 -3.46 -26.64
N VAL A 4 9.77 -4.34 -25.91
CA VAL A 4 8.58 -5.06 -26.41
C VAL A 4 7.43 -4.06 -26.37
N ALA A 5 6.86 -3.74 -27.53
CA ALA A 5 5.65 -2.91 -27.60
C ALA A 5 4.54 -3.62 -26.80
N GLY A 6 3.97 -2.94 -25.80
CA GLY A 6 3.00 -3.55 -24.88
C GLY A 6 3.61 -4.18 -23.62
N ALA A 7 4.87 -3.90 -23.25
CA ALA A 7 5.38 -4.31 -21.95
C ALA A 7 5.00 -3.33 -20.83
N ALA A 8 4.57 -3.86 -19.67
CA ALA A 8 4.36 -3.11 -18.43
C ALA A 8 5.31 -3.57 -17.33
N PHE A 9 5.85 -2.61 -16.57
CA PHE A 9 6.60 -2.88 -15.36
C PHE A 9 5.66 -2.81 -14.15
N VAL A 10 5.66 -3.86 -13.32
CA VAL A 10 4.76 -3.99 -12.18
C VAL A 10 5.59 -4.24 -10.91
N ILE A 11 5.28 -3.50 -9.86
CA ILE A 11 5.74 -3.78 -8.50
C ILE A 11 4.51 -4.23 -7.71
N LEU A 12 4.56 -5.44 -7.16
CA LEU A 12 3.46 -5.97 -6.35
C LEU A 12 3.99 -6.55 -5.04
N ARG A 13 3.12 -6.57 -4.02
CA ARG A 13 3.41 -7.20 -2.73
C ARG A 13 2.42 -8.32 -2.50
N ALA A 14 2.91 -9.53 -2.28
CA ALA A 14 2.10 -10.71 -1.99
C ALA A 14 2.76 -11.53 -0.88
N ALA A 15 1.96 -11.99 0.09
CA ALA A 15 2.45 -12.74 1.26
C ALA A 15 3.67 -12.09 1.95
N GLY A 16 3.66 -10.76 2.09
CA GLY A 16 4.75 -9.99 2.71
C GLY A 16 6.03 -9.84 1.88
N ARG A 17 6.06 -10.34 0.64
CA ARG A 17 7.20 -10.23 -0.28
C ARG A 17 6.90 -9.25 -1.40
N THR A 18 7.88 -8.43 -1.76
CA THR A 18 7.75 -7.51 -2.89
C THR A 18 8.45 -8.08 -4.12
N VAL A 19 7.75 -8.11 -5.25
CA VAL A 19 8.21 -8.68 -6.52
C VAL A 19 8.16 -7.60 -7.60
N LYS A 20 9.16 -7.60 -8.49
CA LYS A 20 9.18 -6.83 -9.73
C LYS A 20 8.86 -7.75 -10.90
N LEU A 21 7.90 -7.37 -11.73
CA LEU A 21 7.54 -8.09 -12.94
C LEU A 21 7.69 -7.19 -14.17
N TYR A 22 8.07 -7.78 -15.29
CA TYR A 22 7.75 -7.24 -16.60
C TYR A 22 6.69 -8.16 -17.21
N VAL A 23 5.55 -7.56 -17.55
CA VAL A 23 4.40 -8.25 -18.15
C VAL A 23 4.33 -7.86 -19.61
N ASP A 24 4.23 -8.84 -20.50
CA ASP A 24 3.86 -8.64 -21.89
C ASP A 24 2.34 -8.58 -21.96
N ILE A 25 1.79 -7.37 -22.12
CA ILE A 25 0.35 -7.12 -22.17
C ILE A 25 -0.24 -7.68 -23.46
N ALA A 26 0.51 -7.66 -24.57
CA ALA A 26 0.00 -8.12 -25.86
C ALA A 26 -0.29 -9.62 -25.83
N ASN A 27 0.58 -10.40 -25.17
CA ASN A 27 0.43 -11.85 -25.04
C ASN A 27 -0.20 -12.28 -23.70
N GLY A 28 -0.50 -11.36 -22.80
CA GLY A 28 -1.05 -11.65 -21.47
C GLY A 28 -0.14 -12.54 -20.61
N SER A 29 1.18 -12.38 -20.73
CA SER A 29 2.18 -13.27 -20.11
C SER A 29 3.22 -12.53 -19.29
N ILE A 30 3.89 -13.24 -18.37
CA ILE A 30 5.00 -12.67 -17.59
C ILE A 30 6.29 -12.85 -18.40
N ALA A 31 6.86 -11.75 -18.85
CA ALA A 31 8.11 -11.75 -19.62
C ALA A 31 9.34 -11.91 -18.71
N LEU A 32 9.31 -11.32 -17.49
CA LEU A 32 10.39 -11.44 -16.52
C LEU A 32 9.86 -11.28 -15.09
N GLN A 33 10.38 -12.10 -14.16
CA GLN A 33 10.12 -11.96 -12.73
C GLN A 33 11.44 -11.78 -11.97
N ASN A 34 11.54 -10.73 -11.17
CA ASN A 34 12.66 -10.50 -10.26
C ASN A 34 12.14 -10.32 -8.83
N VAL A 35 12.54 -11.22 -7.94
CA VAL A 35 12.03 -11.31 -6.56
C VAL A 35 12.81 -10.40 -5.60
N ARG A 36 13.95 -9.83 -6.03
CA ARG A 36 14.85 -9.11 -5.11
C ARG A 36 14.69 -7.59 -5.27
N LEU A 37 13.99 -6.99 -4.33
CA LEU A 37 14.13 -5.57 -4.01
C LEU A 37 15.19 -5.40 -2.92
N GLY A 38 15.90 -4.27 -2.95
CA GLY A 38 16.83 -3.87 -1.89
C GLY A 38 16.08 -3.46 -0.61
N SER A 39 16.71 -2.65 0.24
CA SER A 39 16.01 -2.02 1.35
C SER A 39 14.88 -1.10 0.85
N GLY A 40 13.77 -1.06 1.57
CA GLY A 40 12.60 -0.21 1.26
C GLY A 40 11.33 -0.98 0.94
N TYR A 41 10.22 -0.25 0.90
CA TYR A 41 8.88 -0.76 0.60
C TYR A 41 8.34 -0.09 -0.68
N PRO A 42 7.41 -0.76 -1.40
CA PRO A 42 6.75 -0.15 -2.56
C PRO A 42 5.91 1.07 -2.15
N MET A 43 5.42 1.81 -3.14
CA MET A 43 4.42 2.86 -2.88
C MET A 43 3.19 2.27 -2.22
N LEU A 44 2.62 3.00 -1.27
CA LEU A 44 1.35 2.67 -0.64
C LEU A 44 0.25 2.72 -1.70
N ASN A 45 -0.66 1.75 -1.67
CA ASN A 45 -1.88 1.82 -2.47
C ASN A 45 -3.02 2.48 -1.66
N THR A 46 -4.09 2.89 -2.33
CA THR A 46 -5.22 3.59 -1.66
C THR A 46 -5.97 2.66 -0.71
N GLU A 47 -6.18 1.39 -1.09
CA GLU A 47 -6.90 0.41 -0.25
C GLU A 47 -6.20 0.16 1.09
N GLU A 48 -4.87 0.04 1.08
CA GLU A 48 -4.05 -0.11 2.28
C GLU A 48 -4.14 1.14 3.17
N GLN A 49 -4.15 2.33 2.57
CA GLN A 49 -4.28 3.59 3.31
C GLN A 49 -5.66 3.75 3.94
N ASP A 50 -6.73 3.42 3.22
CA ASP A 50 -8.10 3.49 3.71
C ASP A 50 -8.33 2.50 4.86
N LEU A 51 -7.87 1.25 4.70
CA LEU A 51 -7.95 0.25 5.76
C LEU A 51 -7.15 0.69 6.99
N ALA A 52 -5.93 1.19 6.82
CA ALA A 52 -5.11 1.67 7.92
C ALA A 52 -5.74 2.89 8.62
N ALA A 53 -6.34 3.81 7.86
CA ALA A 53 -7.05 4.97 8.39
C ALA A 53 -8.32 4.59 9.17
N SER A 54 -8.91 3.42 8.91
CA SER A 54 -10.07 2.92 9.65
C SER A 54 -9.72 2.31 11.02
N LEU A 55 -8.48 1.82 11.21
CA LEU A 55 -8.06 1.11 12.41
C LEU A 55 -8.32 1.89 13.73
N PRO A 56 -8.03 3.21 13.82
CA PRO A 56 -8.21 3.97 15.05
C PRO A 56 -9.64 3.92 15.62
N PHE A 57 -10.66 3.83 14.77
CA PHE A 57 -12.07 3.82 15.19
C PHE A 57 -12.47 2.53 15.93
N SER A 58 -11.71 1.45 15.75
CA SER A 58 -11.88 0.19 16.49
C SER A 58 -10.93 0.06 17.69
N TYR A 59 -10.02 1.02 17.87
CA TYR A 59 -8.98 0.96 18.88
C TYR A 59 -9.42 1.71 20.15
N THR A 60 -9.78 0.97 21.20
CA THR A 60 -10.33 1.53 22.45
C THR A 60 -9.54 2.73 23.00
N PRO A 61 -8.19 2.69 23.08
CA PRO A 61 -7.43 3.82 23.59
C PRO A 61 -7.58 5.10 22.75
N PHE A 62 -7.74 4.98 21.43
CA PHE A 62 -8.00 6.13 20.56
C PHE A 62 -9.41 6.68 20.78
N VAL A 63 -10.42 5.81 20.85
CA VAL A 63 -11.82 6.21 21.07
C VAL A 63 -11.99 6.94 22.42
N GLU A 64 -11.40 6.42 23.49
CA GLU A 64 -11.41 7.07 24.81
C GLU A 64 -10.68 8.42 24.79
N SER A 65 -9.58 8.50 24.04
CA SER A 65 -8.80 9.73 23.84
C SER A 65 -9.62 10.81 23.13
N VAL A 66 -10.39 10.45 22.09
CA VAL A 66 -11.32 11.35 21.40
C VAL A 66 -12.43 11.82 22.35
N LYS A 67 -13.07 10.89 23.07
CA LYS A 67 -14.11 11.22 24.06
C LYS A 67 -13.61 12.17 25.16
N LYS A 68 -12.39 11.95 25.67
CA LYS A 68 -11.75 12.83 26.68
C LYS A 68 -11.57 14.27 26.17
N ARG A 69 -11.48 14.46 24.85
CA ARG A 69 -11.36 15.78 24.21
C ARG A 69 -12.71 16.42 23.90
N GLY A 70 -13.83 15.75 24.19
CA GLY A 70 -15.17 16.27 23.92
C GLY A 70 -15.49 16.38 22.42
N VAL A 71 -14.84 15.56 21.59
CA VAL A 71 -15.08 15.51 20.14
C VAL A 71 -15.95 14.29 19.83
N GLU A 72 -16.94 14.45 18.95
CA GLU A 72 -17.73 13.34 18.44
C GLU A 72 -16.91 12.47 17.50
N LEU A 73 -16.94 11.15 17.69
CA LEU A 73 -16.11 10.23 16.90
C LEU A 73 -16.45 10.28 15.40
N SER A 74 -17.71 10.60 15.04
CA SER A 74 -18.14 10.77 13.64
C SER A 74 -17.53 11.96 12.93
N GLU A 75 -17.03 12.96 13.67
CA GLU A 75 -16.40 14.18 13.14
C GLU A 75 -14.88 14.03 13.00
N VAL A 76 -14.34 12.86 13.35
CA VAL A 76 -12.91 12.58 13.25
C VAL A 76 -12.62 11.89 11.93
N VAL A 77 -11.58 12.36 11.23
CA VAL A 77 -11.00 11.69 10.06
C VAL A 77 -9.56 11.34 10.37
N CYS A 78 -9.15 10.12 9.99
CA CYS A 78 -7.77 9.67 10.08
C CYS A 78 -7.15 9.57 8.68
N THR A 79 -5.86 9.84 8.58
CA THR A 79 -5.09 9.72 7.33
C THR A 79 -3.72 9.13 7.64
N THR A 80 -3.09 8.53 6.63
CA THR A 80 -1.81 7.84 6.77
C THR A 80 -0.65 8.73 6.36
N PHE A 81 0.37 8.81 7.20
CA PHE A 81 1.64 9.47 6.86
C PHE A 81 2.78 8.46 6.82
N THR A 82 3.68 8.63 5.85
CA THR A 82 4.92 7.88 5.79
C THR A 82 5.83 8.28 6.94
N GLN A 83 6.35 7.30 7.68
CA GLN A 83 7.39 7.57 8.67
C GLN A 83 8.74 7.61 7.98
N TRP A 84 9.32 8.80 7.83
CA TRP A 84 10.75 8.93 7.55
C TRP A 84 11.49 8.65 8.87
N LYS A 85 12.18 7.52 8.93
CA LYS A 85 13.25 7.28 9.90
C LYS A 85 14.59 7.56 9.23
#